data_AF-A0A0R2NZW2-F1
#
_entry.id   AF-A0A0R2NZW2-F1
#
_cell.length_a   1.000
_cell.length_b   1.000
_cell.length_c   1.000
_cell.angle_alpha   90.00
_cell.angle_beta   90.00
_cell.angle_gamma   90.00
#
_symmetry.space_group_name_H-M   'P 1'
#
loop_
_entity.id
_entity.type
_entity.pdbx_description
1 polymer ?
#
loop_
_entity_poly.entity_id
_entity_poly.type
_entity_poly.pdbx_seq_one_letter_code
_entity_poly.pdbx_strand_id
1 'polypeptide(L)'
;MIQIIEFAILVTIISASGVMAPGPLFAANITYGLRKGVKSGVKIAIGHSIVELPLVILLGVGVFSLEIFPEFRTIISIFGAITLFVFAGMQIKTIFTKNNLISTKPKYGPIITGILLSALNPFFIIWWLTIGFKLISDAMLVWAFAGILI
;
A
#
# COMPACT_ATOMS: atom_id res chain seq x y z
N MET A 1 -19.85 16.10 -6.79
CA MET A 1 -18.71 15.97 -7.73
C MET A 1 -17.40 16.45 -7.13
N ILE A 2 -17.34 17.65 -6.53
CA ILE A 2 -16.11 18.20 -5.91
C ILE A 2 -15.51 17.25 -4.85
N GLN A 3 -16.34 16.69 -3.96
CA GLN A 3 -15.92 15.70 -2.95
C GLN A 3 -15.28 14.41 -3.51
N ILE A 4 -15.74 13.90 -4.66
CA ILE A 4 -15.18 12.69 -5.29
C ILE A 4 -13.77 12.98 -5.82
N ILE A 5 -13.61 14.13 -6.48
CA ILE A 5 -12.32 14.52 -7.05
C ILE A 5 -11.30 14.78 -5.94
N GLU A 6 -11.68 15.50 -4.90
CA GLU A 6 -10.83 15.74 -3.72
C GLU A 6 -10.39 14.42 -3.06
N PHE A 7 -11.33 13.49 -2.87
CA PHE A 7 -11.03 12.19 -2.28
C PHE A 7 -10.13 11.34 -3.18
N ALA A 8 -10.40 11.30 -4.49
CA ALA A 8 -9.56 10.58 -5.45
C ALA A 8 -8.13 11.14 -5.49
N ILE A 9 -7.96 12.46 -5.44
CA ILE A 9 -6.65 13.11 -5.34
C ILE A 9 -5.96 12.69 -4.04
N LEU A 10 -6.66 12.73 -2.91
CA LEU A 10 -6.12 12.33 -1.60
C LEU A 10 -5.67 10.87 -1.60
N VAL A 11 -6.51 9.95 -2.07
CA VAL A 11 -6.20 8.51 -2.17
C VAL A 11 -5.01 8.30 -3.09
N THR A 12 -4.95 9.00 -4.24
CA THR A 12 -3.84 8.90 -5.19
C THR A 12 -2.53 9.36 -4.57
N ILE A 13 -2.51 10.52 -3.91
CA ILE A 13 -1.29 11.08 -3.29
C ILE A 13 -0.81 10.17 -2.15
N ILE A 14 -1.71 9.74 -1.27
CA ILE A 14 -1.37 8.89 -0.13
C ILE A 14 -0.89 7.52 -0.61
N SER A 15 -1.57 6.90 -1.57
CA SER A 15 -1.18 5.59 -2.12
C SER A 15 0.14 5.67 -2.88
N ALA A 16 0.35 6.73 -3.68
CA ALA A 16 1.62 6.97 -4.35
C ALA A 16 2.78 7.06 -3.34
N SER A 17 2.58 7.76 -2.22
CA SER A 17 3.59 7.84 -1.16
C SER A 17 3.91 6.46 -0.54
N GLY A 18 2.90 5.60 -0.38
CA GLY A 18 3.06 4.23 0.13
C GLY A 18 3.84 3.34 -0.82
N VAL A 19 3.58 3.41 -2.13
CA VAL A 19 4.27 2.60 -3.14
C VAL A 19 5.70 3.10 -3.43
N MET A 20 5.96 4.40 -3.25
CA MET A 20 7.28 5.01 -3.44
C MET A 20 8.22 4.82 -2.24
N ALA A 21 7.70 4.31 -1.12
CA ALA A 21 8.47 3.97 0.06
C ALA A 21 9.60 2.96 -0.31
N PRO A 22 10.90 3.29 -0.15
CA PRO A 22 11.97 2.32 -0.37
C PRO A 22 11.73 1.02 0.40
N GLY A 23 11.79 -0.11 -0.31
CA GLY A 23 11.52 -1.43 0.24
C GLY A 23 11.74 -2.54 -0.82
N PRO A 24 11.57 -3.83 -0.46
CA PRO A 24 11.87 -4.95 -1.35
C PRO A 24 11.08 -4.92 -2.66
N LEU A 25 9.77 -4.61 -2.60
CA LEU A 25 8.90 -4.52 -3.78
C LEU A 25 9.30 -3.35 -4.69
N PHE A 26 9.59 -2.18 -4.11
CA PHE A 26 10.06 -1.00 -4.84
C PHE A 26 11.41 -1.26 -5.53
N ALA A 27 12.37 -1.84 -4.81
CA ALA A 27 13.69 -2.21 -5.34
C ALA A 27 13.57 -3.27 -6.46
N ALA A 28 12.68 -4.25 -6.30
CA ALA A 28 12.37 -5.20 -7.35
C ALA A 28 11.78 -4.50 -8.58
N ASN A 29 10.82 -3.59 -8.40
CA ASN A 29 10.21 -2.84 -9.49
C ASN A 29 11.24 -2.05 -10.31
N ILE A 30 12.17 -1.35 -9.65
CA ILE A 30 13.29 -0.68 -10.32
C ILE A 30 14.18 -1.69 -11.05
N THR A 31 14.57 -2.78 -10.40
CA THR A 31 15.46 -3.79 -10.98
C THR A 31 14.87 -4.42 -12.25
N TYR A 32 13.58 -4.79 -12.19
CA TYR A 32 12.87 -5.34 -13.34
C TYR A 32 12.66 -4.29 -14.42
N GLY A 33 12.28 -3.06 -14.07
CA GLY A 33 12.10 -1.95 -15.00
C GLY A 33 13.38 -1.67 -15.81
N LEU A 34 14.53 -1.61 -15.13
CA LEU A 34 15.83 -1.39 -15.76
C LEU A 34 16.29 -2.57 -16.63
N ARG A 35 15.96 -3.82 -16.26
CA ARG A 35 16.46 -5.03 -16.96
C ARG A 35 15.52 -5.59 -18.02
N LYS A 36 14.21 -5.48 -17.83
CA LYS A 36 13.15 -6.09 -18.66
C LYS A 36 12.17 -5.05 -19.23
N GLY A 37 12.47 -3.75 -19.05
CA GLY A 37 11.70 -2.62 -19.58
C GLY A 37 10.41 -2.31 -18.82
N VAL A 38 9.72 -1.25 -19.24
CA VAL A 38 8.53 -0.69 -18.58
C VAL A 38 7.41 -1.72 -18.37
N LYS A 39 7.20 -2.62 -19.33
CA LYS A 39 6.17 -3.67 -19.25
C LYS A 39 6.36 -4.59 -18.04
N SER A 40 7.58 -4.73 -17.52
CA SER A 40 7.84 -5.54 -16.34
C SER A 40 7.35 -4.88 -15.04
N GLY A 41 7.34 -3.54 -14.97
CA GLY A 41 6.79 -2.82 -13.82
C GLY A 41 5.28 -2.93 -13.77
N VAL A 42 4.59 -2.83 -14.92
CA VAL A 42 3.14 -3.11 -15.00
C VAL A 42 2.82 -4.53 -14.56
N LYS A 43 3.65 -5.51 -14.95
CA LYS A 43 3.50 -6.90 -14.49
C LYS A 43 3.69 -7.06 -12.97
N ILE A 44 4.61 -6.30 -12.36
CA ILE A 44 4.76 -6.28 -10.90
C ILE A 44 3.51 -5.67 -10.25
N ALA A 45 3.00 -4.55 -10.79
CA ALA A 45 1.79 -3.92 -10.29
C ALA A 45 0.58 -4.87 -10.35
N ILE A 46 0.40 -5.62 -11.46
CA ILE A 46 -0.63 -6.66 -11.55
C ILE A 46 -0.47 -7.70 -10.43
N GLY A 47 0.76 -8.17 -10.19
CA GLY A 47 1.04 -9.11 -9.11
C GLY A 47 0.74 -8.55 -7.71
N HIS A 48 1.03 -7.26 -7.50
CA HIS A 48 0.69 -6.54 -6.28
C HIS A 48 -0.82 -6.46 -6.07
N SER A 49 -1.56 -6.04 -7.10
CA SER A 49 -3.02 -5.89 -7.05
C SER A 49 -3.76 -7.20 -6.79
N ILE A 50 -3.20 -8.35 -7.20
CA ILE A 50 -3.76 -9.68 -6.88
C ILE A 50 -3.80 -9.94 -5.37
N VAL A 51 -2.84 -9.39 -4.60
CA VAL A 51 -2.81 -9.52 -3.13
C VAL A 51 -3.61 -8.40 -2.47
N GLU A 52 -3.48 -7.19 -3.01
CA GLU A 52 -4.12 -5.99 -2.51
C GLU A 52 -5.64 -6.05 -2.60
N LEU A 53 -6.21 -6.44 -3.74
CA LEU A 53 -7.65 -6.40 -3.95
C LEU A 53 -8.42 -7.32 -2.98
N PRO A 54 -8.02 -8.59 -2.75
CA PRO A 54 -8.63 -9.40 -1.70
C PRO A 54 -8.50 -8.79 -0.30
N LEU A 55 -7.36 -8.19 0.02
CA LEU A 55 -7.13 -7.53 1.30
C LEU A 55 -8.06 -6.34 1.49
N VAL A 56 -8.20 -5.48 0.48
CA VAL A 56 -9.10 -4.32 0.48
C VAL A 56 -10.55 -4.74 0.71
N ILE A 57 -11.01 -5.79 0.02
CA ILE A 57 -12.37 -6.32 0.20
C ILE A 57 -12.56 -6.85 1.62
N LEU A 58 -11.61 -7.63 2.14
CA LEU A 58 -11.65 -8.17 3.51
C LEU A 58 -11.72 -7.05 4.55
N LEU A 59 -10.88 -6.02 4.39
CA LEU A 59 -10.86 -4.87 5.28
C LEU A 59 -12.17 -4.08 5.20
N GLY A 60 -12.70 -3.85 3.99
CA GLY A 60 -13.99 -3.18 3.78
C GLY A 60 -15.15 -3.91 4.44
N VAL A 61 -15.22 -5.24 4.33
CA VAL A 61 -16.20 -6.04 5.08
C VAL A 61 -15.99 -5.90 6.59
N GLY A 62 -14.73 -5.84 7.04
CA GLY A 62 -14.36 -5.63 8.44
C GLY A 62 -14.84 -4.29 9.02
N VAL A 63 -14.94 -3.23 8.21
CA VAL A 63 -15.40 -1.89 8.66
C VAL A 63 -16.77 -1.98 9.35
N PHE A 64 -17.72 -2.74 8.82
CA PHE A 64 -19.06 -2.88 9.40
C PHE A 64 -19.08 -3.46 10.81
N SER A 65 -18.13 -4.36 11.12
CA SER A 65 -18.04 -4.96 12.46
C SER A 65 -17.47 -3.98 13.49
N LEU A 66 -16.80 -2.93 13.03
CA LEU A 66 -16.00 -2.01 13.83
C LEU A 66 -16.66 -0.63 14.00
N GLU A 67 -17.66 -0.29 13.16
CA GLU A 67 -18.52 0.90 13.32
C GLU A 67 -19.32 0.91 14.62
N ILE A 68 -19.47 -0.23 15.29
CA ILE A 68 -20.11 -0.36 16.60
C ILE A 68 -19.33 0.42 17.68
N PHE A 69 -18.04 0.71 17.45
CA PHE A 69 -17.17 1.43 18.39
C PHE A 69 -16.80 2.82 17.85
N PRO A 70 -17.44 3.91 18.32
CA PRO A 70 -17.20 5.28 17.82
C PRO A 70 -15.73 5.71 17.94
N GLU A 71 -15.01 5.18 18.92
CA GLU A 71 -13.60 5.50 19.20
C GLU A 71 -12.63 4.78 18.25
N PHE A 72 -13.06 3.70 17.60
CA PHE A 72 -12.20 2.84 16.78
C PHE A 72 -11.54 3.62 15.63
N ARG A 73 -12.32 4.51 14.98
CA ARG A 73 -11.82 5.35 13.89
C ARG A 73 -10.76 6.34 14.35
N THR A 74 -10.93 6.94 15.54
CA THR A 74 -9.96 7.86 16.12
C THR A 74 -8.67 7.12 16.46
N ILE A 75 -8.78 5.93 17.06
CA ILE A 75 -7.65 5.08 17.41
C ILE A 75 -6.85 4.70 16.15
N ILE A 76 -7.51 4.13 15.13
CA ILE A 76 -6.80 3.68 13.91
C ILE A 76 -6.18 4.86 13.15
N SER A 77 -6.79 6.04 13.21
CA SER A 77 -6.24 7.27 12.60
C SER A 77 -4.97 7.74 13.30
N ILE A 78 -4.96 7.75 14.63
CA ILE A 78 -3.77 8.09 15.43
C ILE A 78 -2.66 7.06 15.17
N PHE A 79 -2.99 5.77 15.23
CA PHE A 79 -2.04 4.70 14.92
C PHE A 79 -1.48 4.81 13.50
N GLY A 80 -2.34 5.06 12.50
CA GLY A 80 -1.91 5.25 11.11
C GLY A 80 -1.01 6.47 10.92
N ALA A 81 -1.30 7.59 11.59
CA ALA A 81 -0.45 8.76 11.56
C ALA A 81 0.93 8.46 12.17
N ILE A 82 0.99 7.82 13.34
CA ILE A 82 2.24 7.39 13.98
C ILE A 82 3.03 6.46 13.05
N THR A 83 2.36 5.48 12.45
CA THR A 83 2.96 4.56 11.49
C THR A 83 3.58 5.30 10.30
N LEU A 84 2.91 6.31 9.72
CA LEU A 84 3.49 7.15 8.65
C LEU A 84 4.77 7.86 9.10
N PHE A 85 4.80 8.42 10.30
CA PHE A 85 5.99 9.09 10.82
C PHE A 85 7.15 8.11 11.10
N VAL A 86 6.84 6.93 11.66
CA VAL A 86 7.83 5.86 11.86
C VAL A 86 8.41 5.41 10.52
N PHE A 87 7.55 5.20 9.53
CA PHE A 87 7.96 4.86 8.18
C PHE A 87 8.84 5.94 7.56
N ALA A 88 8.44 7.22 7.64
CA ALA A 88 9.27 8.32 7.17
C ALA A 88 10.68 8.29 7.81
N GLY A 89 10.76 8.07 9.13
CA GLY A 89 12.04 7.93 9.84
C GLY A 89 12.89 6.74 9.39
N MET A 90 12.27 5.57 9.18
CA MET A 90 12.95 4.38 8.66
C MET A 90 13.51 4.60 7.25
N GLN A 91 12.77 5.30 6.37
CA GLN A 91 13.24 5.62 5.03
C GLN A 91 14.43 6.56 5.05
N ILE A 92 14.38 7.61 5.87
CA ILE A 92 15.48 8.55 6.05
C ILE A 92 16.73 7.82 6.56
N LYS A 93 16.59 6.93 7.55
CA LYS A 93 17.70 6.12 8.09
C LYS A 93 18.34 5.19 7.05
N THR A 94 17.53 4.64 6.14
CA THR A 94 18.00 3.73 5.10
C THR A 94 18.88 4.43 4.07
N ILE A 95 18.66 5.73 3.82
CA ILE A 95 19.54 6.56 2.95
C ILE A 95 20.96 6.66 3.52
N PHE A 96 21.09 6.78 4.85
CA PHE A 96 22.39 6.88 5.51
C PHE A 96 23.11 5.52 5.70
N THR A 97 22.38 4.41 5.54
CA THR A 97 22.93 3.07 5.70
C THR A 97 23.32 2.51 4.33
N LYS A 98 24.57 2.77 3.92
CA LYS A 98 25.16 2.25 2.68
C LYS A 98 25.27 0.71 2.78
N ASN A 99 24.31 -0.04 2.25
CA ASN A 99 24.39 -1.50 2.17
C ASN A 99 24.48 -1.96 0.71
N ASN A 100 25.44 -2.87 0.50
CA ASN A 100 25.92 -3.36 -0.78
C ASN A 100 24.81 -3.73 -1.76
N LEU A 101 25.05 -3.40 -3.03
CA LEU A 101 24.25 -3.80 -4.18
C LEU A 101 24.13 -5.33 -4.21
N ILE A 102 23.03 -5.87 -3.68
CA ILE A 102 22.70 -7.29 -3.86
C ILE A 102 22.27 -7.44 -5.33
N SER A 103 23.24 -7.70 -6.20
CA SER A 103 23.01 -7.98 -7.61
C SER A 103 22.49 -9.41 -7.80
N THR A 104 21.43 -9.81 -7.11
CA THR A 104 20.81 -11.09 -7.41
C THR A 104 20.00 -10.96 -8.69
N LYS A 105 20.17 -11.91 -9.62
CA LYS A 105 19.28 -12.00 -10.77
C LYS A 105 17.88 -12.35 -10.24
N PRO A 106 16.83 -11.66 -10.69
CA PRO A 106 15.47 -12.01 -10.28
C PRO A 106 15.18 -13.47 -10.65
N LYS A 107 14.95 -14.30 -9.62
CA LYS A 107 14.75 -15.76 -9.76
C LYS A 107 13.36 -16.09 -10.33
N TYR A 108 12.37 -15.24 -10.08
CA TYR A 108 10.99 -15.45 -10.47
C TYR A 108 10.57 -14.52 -11.63
N GLY A 109 9.33 -14.65 -12.10
CA GLY A 109 8.73 -13.69 -13.03
C GLY A 109 8.28 -12.39 -12.31
N PRO A 110 8.09 -11.27 -13.03
CA PRO A 110 7.68 -9.99 -12.43
C PRO A 110 6.32 -10.10 -11.71
N ILE A 111 5.34 -10.84 -12.24
CA ILE A 111 4.03 -11.03 -11.59
C ILE A 111 4.19 -11.78 -10.25
N ILE A 112 4.86 -12.92 -10.27
CA ILE A 112 5.12 -13.74 -9.07
C ILE A 112 5.91 -12.93 -8.04
N THR A 113 6.87 -12.13 -8.49
CA THR A 113 7.62 -11.23 -7.61
C THR A 113 6.71 -10.20 -6.95
N GLY A 114 5.79 -9.59 -7.71
CA GLY A 114 4.77 -8.68 -7.18
C GLY A 114 3.91 -9.35 -6.11
N ILE A 115 3.42 -10.57 -6.35
CA ILE A 115 2.62 -11.33 -5.38
C ILE A 115 3.43 -11.60 -4.10
N LEU A 116 4.59 -12.25 -4.22
CA LEU A 116 5.39 -12.68 -3.08
C LEU A 116 5.86 -11.51 -2.22
N LEU A 117 6.39 -10.46 -2.86
CA LEU A 117 6.89 -9.28 -2.15
C LEU A 117 5.77 -8.37 -1.64
N SER A 118 4.51 -8.61 -1.97
CA SER A 118 3.38 -7.90 -1.34
C SER A 118 2.85 -8.71 -0.16
N ALA A 119 2.59 -10.00 -0.37
CA ALA A 119 2.05 -10.90 0.66
C ALA A 119 3.00 -11.10 1.85
N LEU A 120 4.32 -11.12 1.61
CA LEU A 120 5.32 -11.32 2.65
C LEU A 120 5.89 -10.02 3.20
N ASN A 121 5.37 -8.87 2.79
CA ASN A 121 5.90 -7.57 3.19
C ASN A 121 5.13 -7.00 4.39
N PRO A 122 5.74 -6.99 5.60
CA PRO A 122 5.07 -6.48 6.78
C PRO A 122 4.73 -4.98 6.65
N PHE A 123 5.52 -4.21 5.89
CA PHE A 123 5.21 -2.80 5.63
C PHE A 123 3.87 -2.64 4.90
N PHE A 124 3.65 -3.44 3.85
CA PHE A 124 2.41 -3.42 3.07
C PHE A 124 1.19 -3.76 3.94
N ILE A 125 1.31 -4.82 4.75
CA ILE A 125 0.22 -5.28 5.63
C ILE A 125 -0.09 -4.22 6.68
N ILE A 126 0.92 -3.68 7.37
CA ILE A 126 0.74 -2.65 8.41
C ILE A 126 0.14 -1.38 7.82
N TRP A 127 0.57 -0.97 6.62
CA TRP A 127 0.02 0.21 5.94
C TRP A 127 -1.48 0.03 5.65
N TRP A 128 -1.88 -1.13 5.15
CA TRP A 128 -3.29 -1.44 4.88
C TRP A 128 -4.13 -1.56 6.15
N LEU A 129 -3.59 -2.17 7.21
CA LEU A 129 -4.28 -2.25 8.51
C LEU A 129 -4.42 -0.90 9.22
N THR A 130 -3.74 0.14 8.75
CA THR A 130 -3.77 1.48 9.37
C THR A 130 -4.34 2.52 8.44
N ILE A 131 -3.51 3.14 7.60
CA ILE A 131 -3.91 4.21 6.68
C ILE A 131 -4.88 3.68 5.63
N GLY A 132 -4.62 2.52 5.05
CA GLY A 132 -5.50 1.90 4.06
C GLY A 132 -6.89 1.64 4.61
N PHE A 133 -6.98 1.09 5.83
CA PHE A 133 -8.23 0.85 6.53
C PHE A 133 -9.02 2.15 6.76
N LYS A 134 -8.31 3.22 7.17
CA LYS A 134 -8.90 4.56 7.33
C LYS A 134 -9.43 5.12 6.00
N LEU A 135 -8.70 4.95 4.89
CA LEU A 135 -9.17 5.35 3.56
C LEU A 135 -10.41 4.57 3.12
N ILE A 136 -10.43 3.24 3.32
CA ILE A 136 -11.61 2.41 3.03
C ILE A 136 -12.81 2.86 3.86
N SER A 137 -12.60 3.10 5.17
CA SER A 137 -13.67 3.55 6.07
C SER A 137 -14.24 4.90 5.63
N ASP A 138 -13.37 5.87 5.31
CA ASP A 138 -13.81 7.18 4.82
C ASP A 138 -14.55 7.08 3.48
N ALA A 139 -14.11 6.21 2.56
CA ALA A 139 -14.79 5.98 1.28
C ALA A 139 -16.18 5.35 1.48
N MET A 140 -16.29 4.37 2.37
CA MET A 140 -17.55 3.69 2.67
C MET A 140 -18.56 4.58 3.38
N LEU A 141 -18.11 5.55 4.19
CA LEU A 141 -19.01 6.54 4.79
C LEU A 141 -19.71 7.40 3.74
N VAL A 142 -19.04 7.71 2.63
CA VAL A 142 -19.59 8.58 1.59
C VAL A 142 -20.36 7.78 0.54
N TRP A 143 -19.91 6.58 0.19
CA TRP A 143 -20.45 5.80 -0.94
C TRP A 143 -20.91 4.37 -0.58
N ALA A 144 -21.02 4.05 0.71
CA ALA A 144 -21.34 2.70 1.19
C ALA A 144 -20.41 1.64 0.55
N PHE A 145 -20.92 0.46 0.21
CA PHE A 145 -20.13 -0.61 -0.41
C PHE A 145 -19.47 -0.22 -1.74
N ALA A 146 -20.04 0.73 -2.48
CA ALA A 146 -19.42 1.20 -3.73
C ALA A 146 -18.07 1.89 -3.45
N GLY A 147 -17.88 2.44 -2.24
CA GLY A 147 -16.61 3.05 -1.81
C GLY A 147 -15.43 2.07 -1.72
N ILE A 148 -15.66 0.76 -1.66
CA ILE A 148 -14.57 -0.24 -1.70
C ILE A 148 -13.95 -0.33 -3.11
N LEU A 149 -14.73 0.02 -4.14
CA LEU A 149 -14.34 -0.08 -5.55
C LEU A 149 -13.81 1.24 -6.13
N ILE A 150 -13.86 2.33 -5.35
CA ILE A 150 -13.47 3.69 -5.73
C ILE A 150 -12.14 4.03 -5.08
#